data_AF-A0A7V7VPT1-F1
#
_entry.id   AF-A0A7V7VPT1-F1
#
_cell.length_a   1.000
_cell.length_b   1.000
_cell.length_c   1.000
_cell.angle_alpha   90.00
_cell.angle_beta   90.00
_cell.angle_gamma   90.00
#
_symmetry.space_group_name_H-M   'P 1'
#
loop_
_entity.id
_entity.type
_entity.pdbx_description
1 polymer ?
#
loop_
_entity_poly.entity_id
_entity_poly.type
_entity_poly.pdbx_seq_one_letter_code
_entity_poly.pdbx_strand_id
1 'polypeptide(L)'
;MKYSHHMHRFLLFFLLGSSLVHATLTTLPNSLETLPVQESGRRKPYFVFAEETLRFLSGKTALVVEGRKKGASEIITAFWMEPEKKYNQIPLIYISYAPLKKILELPLQQSLFSYEKLIHHAGLQEMIAQAVEERKSDPRKRLQGVLKEAADIGMRLSLFEELSNGSLFRIVPNSQNDVARWGTLSQWEESDTSSNVAMAQNGFHLMEQGWKNADPMIFDQGVLQLREALALFQVASSVPSWKLQLEVLLQKTHPFKAAWILYSLSGVLILFFRKKLLLYRLGWFFAGTGFFIQCMGLLFRVLVAGRPPVTNMYESIIWVAFGTVFFALLFEVIYHSGVFLLGAIPVALASLILADSQPLILDPSIHPLTPVLRDNFWLTIHVLTITLSYAAFALSLGVAHVALIRIILNKKVAASLYNYLYRTLQVGILLLATGTILGGVWANYSWGRFWDWDPKETWALIALLGYLFLLHGRLAGRWGGFGLAIGSVVAFLSVLMAWYGVNFVLGAGLHSYGFGAGGFPIVLGFTGLEVAILVTAFIARYRR
;
A
#
# COMPACT_ATOMS: atom_id res chain seq x y z
N MET A 1 -9.55 18.53 -26.50
CA MET A 1 -10.91 17.95 -26.36
C MET A 1 -11.18 16.64 -27.12
N LYS A 2 -10.21 15.97 -27.78
CA LYS A 2 -10.44 14.67 -28.47
C LYS A 2 -9.96 13.40 -27.73
N TYR A 3 -9.32 13.52 -26.56
CA TYR A 3 -8.82 12.36 -25.78
C TYR A 3 -9.83 11.75 -24.79
N SER A 4 -10.95 12.40 -24.51
CA SER A 4 -11.95 11.96 -23.51
C SER A 4 -12.77 10.75 -23.99
N HIS A 5 -13.08 10.67 -25.30
CA HIS A 5 -14.00 9.66 -25.83
C HIS A 5 -13.44 8.24 -25.88
N HIS A 6 -12.13 8.07 -26.08
CA HIS A 6 -11.49 6.75 -26.10
C HIS A 6 -11.28 6.18 -24.68
N MET A 7 -11.08 7.06 -23.68
CA MET A 7 -10.93 6.64 -22.29
C MET A 7 -12.23 6.11 -21.69
N HIS A 8 -13.38 6.70 -22.07
CA HIS A 8 -14.71 6.21 -21.65
C HIS A 8 -15.01 4.79 -22.18
N ARG A 9 -14.65 4.50 -23.43
CA ARG A 9 -14.85 3.15 -24.01
C ARG A 9 -13.92 2.10 -23.40
N PHE A 10 -12.72 2.49 -22.97
CA PHE A 10 -11.77 1.59 -22.30
C PHE A 10 -12.19 1.29 -20.84
N LEU A 11 -12.74 2.27 -20.13
CA LEU A 11 -13.35 2.08 -18.80
C LEU A 11 -14.56 1.13 -18.84
N LEU A 12 -15.40 1.24 -19.87
CA LEU A 12 -16.56 0.36 -20.07
C LEU A 12 -16.17 -1.12 -20.27
N PHE A 13 -15.02 -1.41 -20.91
CA PHE A 13 -14.57 -2.79 -21.14
C PHE A 13 -14.03 -3.45 -19.84
N PHE A 14 -13.49 -2.66 -18.91
CA PHE A 14 -13.05 -3.14 -17.59
C PHE A 14 -14.21 -3.29 -16.59
N LEU A 15 -15.27 -2.51 -16.74
CA LEU A 15 -16.47 -2.56 -15.89
C LEU A 15 -17.34 -3.79 -16.13
N LEU A 16 -17.25 -4.42 -17.32
CA LEU A 16 -18.06 -5.60 -17.68
C LEU A 16 -17.54 -6.92 -17.09
N GLY A 17 -16.36 -6.93 -16.45
CA GLY A 17 -15.74 -8.12 -15.86
C GLY A 17 -15.97 -8.34 -14.36
N SER A 18 -16.61 -7.40 -13.65
CA SER A 18 -16.72 -7.43 -12.18
C SER A 18 -18.15 -7.47 -11.63
N SER A 19 -19.16 -7.68 -12.47
CA SER A 19 -20.58 -7.59 -12.09
C SER A 19 -21.19 -8.88 -11.52
N LEU A 20 -20.38 -9.81 -11.00
CA LEU A 20 -20.87 -11.08 -10.46
C LEU A 20 -20.22 -11.44 -9.12
N VAL A 21 -20.39 -10.64 -8.06
CA VAL A 21 -20.60 -11.16 -6.69
C VAL A 21 -21.26 -10.07 -5.81
N HIS A 22 -22.31 -10.48 -5.08
CA HIS A 22 -23.01 -9.80 -3.96
C HIS A 22 -24.31 -9.08 -4.31
N ALA A 23 -25.36 -9.88 -4.50
CA ALA A 23 -26.73 -9.46 -4.23
C ALA A 23 -27.13 -9.92 -2.81
N THR A 24 -27.26 -8.98 -1.86
CA THR A 24 -28.09 -9.11 -0.64
C THR A 24 -28.26 -7.75 0.08
N LEU A 25 -29.31 -7.01 -0.32
CA LEU A 25 -30.06 -5.93 0.38
C LEU A 25 -29.30 -4.70 1.00
N THR A 26 -29.90 -3.51 0.88
CA THR A 26 -29.51 -2.21 1.50
C THR A 26 -28.09 -1.71 1.19
N THR A 27 -27.74 -1.56 -0.08
CA THR A 27 -26.54 -0.80 -0.47
C THR A 27 -26.90 0.69 -0.54
N LEU A 28 -26.16 1.54 0.18
CA LEU A 28 -26.19 2.98 -0.03
C LEU A 28 -26.06 3.31 -1.53
N PRO A 29 -26.72 4.37 -2.03
CA PRO A 29 -26.72 4.65 -3.45
C PRO A 29 -25.32 5.03 -3.95
N ASN A 30 -25.04 4.70 -5.22
CA ASN A 30 -23.76 4.99 -5.88
C ASN A 30 -23.45 6.50 -5.96
N SER A 31 -24.48 7.35 -5.84
CA SER A 31 -24.30 8.81 -5.74
C SER A 31 -23.44 9.18 -4.54
N LEU A 32 -23.62 8.53 -3.38
CA LEU A 32 -22.87 8.87 -2.18
C LEU A 32 -21.38 8.55 -2.36
N GLU A 33 -21.06 7.44 -3.02
CA GLU A 33 -19.68 6.95 -3.17
C GLU A 33 -18.71 7.98 -3.76
N THR A 34 -19.23 8.81 -4.66
CA THR A 34 -18.45 9.82 -5.41
C THR A 34 -18.59 11.23 -4.82
N LEU A 35 -19.27 11.40 -3.69
CA LEU A 35 -19.32 12.69 -2.99
C LEU A 35 -17.89 13.06 -2.53
N PRO A 36 -17.36 14.23 -2.90
CA PRO A 36 -16.03 14.63 -2.48
C PRO A 36 -15.97 14.93 -0.97
N VAL A 37 -14.96 14.39 -0.29
CA VAL A 37 -14.64 14.67 1.12
C VAL A 37 -13.17 15.09 1.21
N GLN A 38 -12.85 16.07 2.04
CA GLN A 38 -11.46 16.46 2.31
C GLN A 38 -10.96 15.87 3.63
N GLU A 39 -9.91 15.06 3.56
CA GLU A 39 -9.23 14.50 4.73
C GLU A 39 -7.73 14.74 4.61
N SER A 40 -7.11 15.25 5.68
CA SER A 40 -5.67 15.53 5.75
C SER A 40 -5.15 16.39 4.58
N GLY A 41 -5.98 17.31 4.06
CA GLY A 41 -5.64 18.18 2.93
C GLY A 41 -5.84 17.55 1.53
N ARG A 42 -6.18 16.26 1.44
CA ARG A 42 -6.51 15.59 0.18
C ARG A 42 -8.02 15.48 0.01
N ARG A 43 -8.51 15.78 -1.20
CA ARG A 43 -9.90 15.55 -1.61
C ARG A 43 -10.01 14.16 -2.22
N LYS A 44 -10.93 13.33 -1.73
CA LYS A 44 -11.14 11.93 -2.13
C LYS A 44 -12.64 11.59 -2.19
N PRO A 45 -13.05 10.51 -2.87
CA PRO A 45 -14.42 10.04 -2.85
C PRO A 45 -14.83 9.58 -1.44
N TYR A 46 -16.09 9.81 -1.06
CA TYR A 46 -16.66 9.35 0.21
C TYR A 46 -16.48 7.85 0.42
N PHE A 47 -16.61 7.03 -0.62
CA PHE A 47 -16.40 5.58 -0.52
C PHE A 47 -14.99 5.23 0.01
N VAL A 48 -13.96 5.90 -0.52
CA VAL A 48 -12.58 5.66 -0.08
C VAL A 48 -12.35 6.23 1.30
N PHE A 49 -12.87 7.42 1.58
CA PHE A 49 -12.86 8.00 2.92
C PHE A 49 -13.44 7.02 3.95
N ALA A 50 -14.66 6.50 3.72
CA ALA A 50 -15.31 5.59 4.64
C ALA A 50 -14.50 4.30 4.86
N GLU A 51 -13.96 3.70 3.78
CA GLU A 51 -13.13 2.51 3.89
C GLU A 51 -11.81 2.74 4.63
N GLU A 52 -11.14 3.88 4.40
CA GLU A 52 -9.90 4.24 5.09
C GLU A 52 -10.17 4.51 6.58
N THR A 53 -11.24 5.26 6.92
CA THR A 53 -11.66 5.53 8.29
C THR A 53 -11.97 4.24 9.06
N LEU A 54 -12.85 3.37 8.53
CA LEU A 54 -13.20 2.14 9.23
C LEU A 54 -12.01 1.19 9.36
N ARG A 55 -11.12 1.14 8.36
CA ARG A 55 -9.92 0.31 8.39
C ARG A 55 -8.91 0.81 9.40
N PHE A 56 -8.73 2.12 9.53
CA PHE A 56 -7.87 2.68 10.56
C PHE A 56 -8.37 2.37 11.96
N LEU A 57 -9.69 2.51 12.18
CA LEU A 57 -10.33 2.23 13.46
C LEU A 57 -10.31 0.73 13.81
N SER A 58 -10.75 -0.14 12.89
CA SER A 58 -11.07 -1.55 13.17
C SER A 58 -10.12 -2.58 12.52
N GLY A 59 -9.21 -2.14 11.66
CA GLY A 59 -8.37 -3.02 10.84
C GLY A 59 -9.11 -3.70 9.69
N LYS A 60 -10.41 -3.42 9.49
CA LYS A 60 -11.28 -4.05 8.48
C LYS A 60 -12.10 -3.01 7.73
N THR A 61 -12.59 -3.37 6.54
CA THR A 61 -13.52 -2.53 5.74
C THR A 61 -14.99 -2.94 5.88
N ALA A 62 -15.27 -3.96 6.69
CA ALA A 62 -16.63 -4.40 7.03
C ALA A 62 -16.63 -5.08 8.40
N LEU A 63 -17.69 -4.89 9.17
CA LEU A 63 -17.87 -5.46 10.50
C LEU A 63 -19.25 -6.10 10.64
N VAL A 64 -19.38 -7.05 11.57
CA VAL A 64 -20.69 -7.54 11.99
C VAL A 64 -21.20 -6.62 13.09
N VAL A 65 -22.24 -5.86 12.78
CA VAL A 65 -22.90 -4.92 13.70
C VAL A 65 -24.38 -5.29 13.74
N GLU A 66 -24.95 -5.42 14.93
CA GLU A 66 -26.36 -5.80 15.11
C GLU A 66 -26.71 -7.13 14.41
N GLY A 67 -25.78 -8.11 14.42
CA GLY A 67 -25.98 -9.42 13.79
C GLY A 67 -25.85 -9.44 12.27
N ARG A 68 -25.61 -8.30 11.62
CA ARG A 68 -25.46 -8.21 10.15
C ARG A 68 -24.07 -7.70 9.77
N LYS A 69 -23.50 -8.24 8.69
CA LYS A 69 -22.26 -7.73 8.10
C LYS A 69 -22.54 -6.42 7.36
N LYS A 70 -22.07 -5.30 7.91
CA LYS A 70 -22.19 -3.94 7.36
C LYS A 70 -20.85 -3.50 6.77
N GLY A 71 -20.91 -2.85 5.61
CA GLY A 71 -19.72 -2.30 4.94
C GLY A 71 -19.27 -0.96 5.54
N ALA A 72 -18.08 -0.49 5.18
CA ALA A 72 -17.55 0.78 5.66
C ALA A 72 -18.47 1.97 5.39
N SER A 73 -18.96 2.13 4.17
CA SER A 73 -19.89 3.21 3.84
C SER A 73 -21.14 3.19 4.70
N GLU A 74 -21.72 2.02 4.97
CA GLU A 74 -22.91 1.89 5.80
C GLU A 74 -22.62 2.29 7.26
N ILE A 75 -21.52 1.78 7.83
CA ILE A 75 -21.13 2.07 9.21
C ILE A 75 -20.82 3.56 9.37
N ILE A 76 -19.97 4.12 8.51
CA ILE A 76 -19.54 5.52 8.59
C ILE A 76 -20.71 6.48 8.29
N THR A 77 -21.61 6.14 7.37
CA THR A 77 -22.84 6.93 7.14
C THR A 77 -23.76 6.88 8.35
N ALA A 78 -23.84 5.75 9.05
CA ALA A 78 -24.67 5.63 10.24
C ALA A 78 -24.19 6.57 11.38
N PHE A 79 -22.88 6.75 11.57
CA PHE A 79 -22.34 7.79 12.46
C PHE A 79 -22.78 9.19 12.06
N TRP A 80 -22.95 9.45 10.76
CA TRP A 80 -23.35 10.76 10.25
C TRP A 80 -24.86 11.02 10.38
N MET A 81 -25.69 9.99 10.15
CA MET A 81 -27.16 10.10 10.13
C MET A 81 -27.81 9.82 11.49
N GLU A 82 -27.11 9.15 12.42
CA GLU A 82 -27.61 8.77 13.75
C GLU A 82 -26.66 9.26 14.87
N PRO A 83 -26.32 10.56 14.97
CA PRO A 83 -25.34 11.06 15.95
C PRO A 83 -25.76 10.80 17.42
N GLU A 84 -27.06 10.66 17.71
CA GLU A 84 -27.56 10.37 19.05
C GLU A 84 -27.40 8.89 19.46
N LYS A 85 -27.11 7.99 18.51
CA LYS A 85 -26.98 6.56 18.80
C LYS A 85 -25.64 6.30 19.47
N LYS A 86 -25.66 5.46 20.52
CA LYS A 86 -24.50 5.09 21.35
C LYS A 86 -23.53 4.15 20.63
N TYR A 87 -22.90 4.63 19.56
CA TYR A 87 -21.86 3.90 18.83
C TYR A 87 -20.59 3.66 19.66
N ASN A 88 -20.39 4.42 20.74
CA ASN A 88 -19.29 4.27 21.69
C ASN A 88 -19.21 2.88 22.35
N GLN A 89 -20.32 2.13 22.36
CA GLN A 89 -20.41 0.78 22.91
C GLN A 89 -20.03 -0.32 21.91
N ILE A 90 -20.02 -0.01 20.61
CA ILE A 90 -19.71 -1.00 19.57
C ILE A 90 -18.20 -1.27 19.57
N PRO A 91 -17.75 -2.54 19.55
CA PRO A 91 -16.33 -2.88 19.50
C PRO A 91 -15.77 -2.55 18.12
N LEU A 92 -15.17 -1.37 18.02
CA LEU A 92 -14.73 -0.79 16.74
C LEU A 92 -13.24 -0.40 16.74
N ILE A 93 -12.62 -0.24 17.92
CA ILE A 93 -11.22 0.17 18.06
C ILE A 93 -10.30 -1.04 18.10
N TYR A 94 -9.35 -1.10 17.17
CA TYR A 94 -8.43 -2.21 16.98
C TYR A 94 -7.22 -2.15 17.91
N ILE A 95 -6.97 -3.27 18.61
CA ILE A 95 -5.78 -3.49 19.44
C ILE A 95 -5.28 -4.93 19.21
N SER A 96 -4.12 -5.08 18.57
CA SER A 96 -3.50 -6.38 18.32
C SER A 96 -2.31 -6.69 19.22
N TYR A 97 -1.59 -5.68 19.69
CA TYR A 97 -0.30 -5.87 20.36
C TYR A 97 -0.46 -6.55 21.72
N ALA A 98 -0.09 -7.83 21.79
CA ALA A 98 -0.28 -8.67 22.97
C ALA A 98 0.40 -8.14 24.24
N PRO A 99 1.64 -7.59 24.21
CA PRO A 99 2.27 -7.05 25.41
C PRO A 99 1.47 -5.89 26.03
N LEU A 100 0.95 -4.97 25.21
CA LEU A 100 0.09 -3.89 25.72
C LEU A 100 -1.21 -4.44 26.31
N LYS A 101 -1.85 -5.41 25.64
CA LYS A 101 -3.06 -6.06 26.18
C LYS A 101 -2.81 -6.74 27.53
N LYS A 102 -1.63 -7.33 27.76
CA LYS A 102 -1.27 -7.88 29.08
C LYS A 102 -1.14 -6.81 30.14
N ILE A 103 -0.51 -5.68 29.84
CA ILE A 103 -0.32 -4.58 30.79
C ILE A 103 -1.66 -3.92 31.15
N LEU A 104 -2.56 -3.79 30.16
CA LEU A 104 -3.90 -3.23 30.35
C LEU A 104 -4.95 -4.27 30.79
N GLU A 105 -4.54 -5.51 31.10
CA GLU A 105 -5.44 -6.60 31.49
C GLU A 105 -6.61 -6.84 30.51
N LEU A 106 -6.38 -6.58 29.23
CA LEU A 106 -7.36 -6.77 28.16
C LEU A 106 -7.35 -8.22 27.64
N PRO A 107 -8.52 -8.77 27.26
CA PRO A 107 -8.61 -10.10 26.64
C PRO A 107 -7.66 -10.27 25.45
N LEU A 108 -6.79 -11.28 25.51
CA LEU A 108 -5.74 -11.51 24.51
C LEU A 108 -6.28 -11.99 23.17
N GLN A 109 -7.41 -12.70 23.17
CA GLN A 109 -8.06 -13.24 21.97
C GLN A 109 -8.92 -12.18 21.25
N GLN A 110 -9.35 -11.15 21.97
CA GLN A 110 -10.12 -10.04 21.42
C GLN A 110 -9.19 -9.05 20.73
N SER A 111 -9.60 -8.55 19.56
CA SER A 111 -8.87 -7.56 18.77
C SER A 111 -9.61 -6.23 18.61
N LEU A 112 -10.90 -6.18 18.91
CA LEU A 112 -11.74 -4.99 18.80
C LEU A 112 -12.36 -4.65 20.15
N PHE A 113 -12.26 -3.39 20.55
CA PHE A 113 -12.73 -2.88 21.83
C PHE A 113 -13.63 -1.66 21.62
N SER A 114 -14.54 -1.42 22.56
CA SER A 114 -15.44 -0.27 22.50
C SER A 114 -14.69 1.01 22.91
N TYR A 115 -15.10 2.15 22.32
CA TYR A 115 -14.54 3.45 22.68
C TYR A 115 -14.74 3.74 24.18
N GLU A 116 -15.96 3.48 24.68
CA GLU A 116 -16.32 3.70 26.09
C GLU A 116 -15.38 2.95 27.06
N LYS A 117 -15.02 1.71 26.74
CA LYS A 117 -14.10 0.93 27.58
C LYS A 117 -12.68 1.50 27.60
N LEU A 118 -12.20 2.03 26.47
CA LEU A 118 -10.82 2.47 26.30
C LEU A 118 -10.58 3.89 26.81
N ILE A 119 -11.52 4.81 26.57
CA ILE A 119 -11.36 6.22 26.95
C ILE A 119 -11.24 6.39 28.47
N HIS A 120 -11.90 5.53 29.25
CA HIS A 120 -11.86 5.53 30.71
C HIS A 120 -10.75 4.66 31.32
N HIS A 121 -9.91 4.01 30.50
CA HIS A 121 -8.86 3.14 31.00
C HIS A 121 -7.63 3.94 31.44
N ALA A 122 -7.49 4.21 32.75
CA ALA A 122 -6.44 5.07 33.32
C ALA A 122 -5.02 4.73 32.82
N GLY A 123 -4.62 3.46 32.86
CA GLY A 123 -3.28 3.06 32.41
C GLY A 123 -3.03 3.26 30.91
N LEU A 124 -4.08 3.23 30.07
CA LEU A 124 -3.94 3.53 28.64
C LEU A 124 -3.80 5.05 28.43
N GLN A 125 -4.58 5.86 29.15
CA GLN A 125 -4.50 7.32 29.08
C GLN A 125 -3.14 7.83 29.54
N GLU A 126 -2.57 7.25 30.60
CA GLU A 126 -1.22 7.56 31.06
C GLU A 126 -0.15 7.25 29.99
N MET A 127 -0.22 6.08 29.36
CA MET A 127 0.72 5.73 28.29
C MET A 127 0.55 6.61 27.04
N ILE A 128 -0.68 7.00 26.70
CA ILE A 128 -0.94 7.97 25.62
C ILE A 128 -0.31 9.31 25.96
N ALA A 129 -0.51 9.81 27.18
CA ALA A 129 0.09 11.06 27.63
C ALA A 129 1.62 11.01 27.62
N GLN A 130 2.21 9.90 28.10
CA GLN A 130 3.66 9.67 28.05
C GLN A 130 4.18 9.65 26.61
N ALA A 131 3.49 8.98 25.70
CA ALA A 131 3.85 8.93 24.29
C ALA A 131 3.80 10.32 23.62
N VAL A 132 2.80 11.14 23.97
CA VAL A 132 2.70 12.53 23.49
C VAL A 132 3.84 13.38 24.03
N GLU A 133 4.17 13.24 25.31
CA GLU A 133 5.25 14.01 25.94
C GLU A 133 6.64 13.64 25.40
N GLU A 134 6.88 12.35 25.15
CA GLU A 134 8.10 11.88 24.52
C GLU A 134 8.26 12.43 23.10
N ARG A 135 7.17 12.50 22.32
CA ARG A 135 7.19 13.15 20.99
C ARG A 135 7.43 14.66 21.06
N LYS A 136 6.99 15.33 22.12
CA LYS A 136 7.23 16.77 22.31
C LYS A 136 8.68 17.06 22.67
N SER A 137 9.23 16.27 23.61
CA SER A 137 10.61 16.42 24.09
C SER A 137 11.66 16.10 23.02
N ASP A 138 11.46 15.04 22.24
CA ASP A 138 12.30 14.72 21.09
C ASP A 138 11.45 14.31 19.88
N PRO A 139 11.12 15.27 18.99
CA PRO A 139 10.34 15.01 17.78
C PRO A 139 10.99 14.00 16.82
N ARG A 140 12.31 13.77 16.94
CA ARG A 140 13.04 12.82 16.08
C ARG A 140 13.03 11.41 16.67
N LYS A 141 12.73 11.25 17.96
CA LYS A 141 12.66 9.95 18.61
C LYS A 141 11.37 9.24 18.23
N ARG A 142 11.50 8.15 17.48
CA ARG A 142 10.37 7.25 17.19
C ARG A 142 10.03 6.41 18.42
N LEU A 143 8.77 6.46 18.83
CA LEU A 143 8.23 5.58 19.86
C LEU A 143 8.37 4.12 19.45
N GLN A 144 8.62 3.24 20.42
CA GLN A 144 8.75 1.80 20.20
C GLN A 144 7.89 1.00 21.19
N GLY A 145 7.58 -0.25 20.82
CA GLY A 145 6.87 -1.19 21.66
C GLY A 145 5.54 -0.65 22.19
N VAL A 146 5.36 -0.71 23.51
CA VAL A 146 4.10 -0.39 24.20
C VAL A 146 3.69 1.07 23.98
N LEU A 147 4.64 2.03 24.06
CA LEU A 147 4.34 3.46 23.91
C LEU A 147 3.90 3.82 22.49
N LYS A 148 4.50 3.18 21.48
CA LYS A 148 4.07 3.35 20.08
C LYS A 148 2.63 2.89 19.90
N GLU A 149 2.31 1.70 20.40
CA GLU A 149 0.99 1.11 20.27
C GLU A 149 -0.07 1.91 21.04
N ALA A 150 0.27 2.43 22.23
CA ALA A 150 -0.59 3.35 22.97
C ALA A 150 -0.85 4.64 22.16
N ALA A 151 0.18 5.24 21.55
CA ALA A 151 0.03 6.41 20.69
C ALA A 151 -0.89 6.13 19.47
N ASP A 152 -0.73 4.96 18.84
CA ASP A 152 -1.57 4.56 17.71
C ASP A 152 -3.03 4.32 18.13
N ILE A 153 -3.28 3.82 19.33
CA ILE A 153 -4.64 3.75 19.90
C ILE A 153 -5.19 5.14 20.18
N GLY A 154 -4.38 6.05 20.74
CA GLY A 154 -4.78 7.44 20.96
C GLY A 154 -5.24 8.13 19.67
N MET A 155 -4.55 7.91 18.54
CA MET A 155 -4.98 8.41 17.23
C MET A 155 -6.33 7.81 16.79
N ARG A 156 -6.59 6.53 17.07
CA ARG A 156 -7.90 5.89 16.78
C ARG A 156 -9.02 6.44 17.65
N LEU A 157 -8.76 6.70 18.94
CA LEU A 157 -9.74 7.30 19.84
C LEU A 157 -10.09 8.73 19.39
N SER A 158 -9.08 9.53 19.04
CA SER A 158 -9.28 10.88 18.51
C SER A 158 -10.07 10.86 17.19
N LEU A 159 -9.76 9.95 16.27
CA LEU A 159 -10.53 9.80 15.02
C LEU A 159 -11.97 9.37 15.28
N PHE A 160 -12.21 8.48 16.26
CA PHE A 160 -13.55 8.06 16.66
C PHE A 160 -14.37 9.23 17.20
N GLU A 161 -13.74 10.11 18.00
CA GLU A 161 -14.36 11.31 18.52
C GLU A 161 -14.71 12.30 17.39
N GLU A 162 -13.78 12.56 16.47
CA GLU A 162 -14.02 13.39 15.27
C GLU A 162 -15.14 12.84 14.38
N LEU A 163 -15.23 11.50 14.28
CA LEU A 163 -16.30 10.83 13.55
C LEU A 163 -17.65 10.98 14.27
N SER A 164 -17.67 10.80 15.59
CA SER A 164 -18.89 10.82 16.41
C SER A 164 -19.51 12.21 16.52
N ASN A 165 -18.68 13.26 16.57
CA ASN A 165 -19.16 14.65 16.60
C ASN A 165 -19.38 15.26 15.20
N GLY A 166 -19.16 14.47 14.14
CA GLY A 166 -19.35 14.88 12.75
C GLY A 166 -18.28 15.80 12.16
N SER A 167 -17.25 16.18 12.94
CA SER A 167 -16.16 17.08 12.49
C SER A 167 -15.25 16.48 11.41
N LEU A 168 -15.33 15.16 11.23
CA LEU A 168 -14.62 14.44 10.19
C LEU A 168 -15.27 14.60 8.79
N PHE A 169 -16.57 14.88 8.70
CA PHE A 169 -17.31 15.03 7.43
C PHE A 169 -17.10 16.40 6.79
N ARG A 170 -15.88 16.66 6.31
CA ARG A 170 -15.51 17.92 5.67
C ARG A 170 -15.86 17.89 4.19
N ILE A 171 -17.09 18.30 3.89
CA ILE A 171 -17.67 18.28 2.55
C ILE A 171 -17.91 19.66 1.96
N VAL A 172 -17.90 20.72 2.79
CA VAL A 172 -18.20 22.09 2.36
C VAL A 172 -16.92 22.76 1.85
N PRO A 173 -16.81 23.06 0.54
CA PRO A 173 -15.64 23.73 0.00
C PRO A 173 -15.49 25.13 0.58
N ASN A 174 -14.25 25.56 0.79
CA ASN A 174 -13.96 26.94 1.15
C ASN A 174 -13.83 27.78 -0.12
N SER A 175 -14.60 28.86 -0.23
CA SER A 175 -14.67 29.74 -1.41
C SER A 175 -13.47 30.67 -1.59
N GLN A 176 -12.64 30.85 -0.56
CA GLN A 176 -11.59 31.88 -0.57
C GLN A 176 -10.23 31.39 -1.09
N ASN A 177 -9.91 30.08 -0.98
CA ASN A 177 -8.61 29.55 -1.39
C ASN A 177 -8.66 28.04 -1.70
N ASP A 178 -8.07 27.62 -2.82
CA ASP A 178 -7.97 26.22 -3.24
C ASP A 178 -7.18 25.31 -2.29
N VAL A 179 -6.37 25.87 -1.40
CA VAL A 179 -5.58 25.10 -0.42
C VAL A 179 -6.29 25.06 0.95
N ALA A 180 -7.36 25.83 1.13
CA ALA A 180 -8.02 25.93 2.43
C ALA A 180 -8.71 24.62 2.83
N ARG A 181 -8.79 24.44 4.16
CA ARG A 181 -9.51 23.34 4.80
C ARG A 181 -11.00 23.52 4.55
N TRP A 182 -11.65 22.46 4.10
CA TRP A 182 -13.09 22.35 3.93
C TRP A 182 -13.77 22.29 5.29
N GLY A 183 -14.95 22.89 5.37
CA GLY A 183 -15.78 22.92 6.57
C GLY A 183 -16.72 21.72 6.66
N THR A 184 -17.34 21.57 7.83
CA THR A 184 -18.50 20.68 8.02
C THR A 184 -19.78 21.36 7.58
N LEU A 185 -20.85 20.59 7.42
CA LEU A 185 -22.18 21.16 7.16
C LEU A 185 -22.64 22.07 8.32
N SER A 186 -22.49 21.62 9.57
CA SER A 186 -22.89 22.39 10.76
C SER A 186 -22.22 23.75 10.89
N GLN A 187 -20.91 23.84 10.62
CA GLN A 187 -20.17 25.11 10.63
C GLN A 187 -20.65 26.08 9.55
N TRP A 188 -21.13 25.53 8.44
CA TRP A 188 -21.64 26.32 7.34
C TRP A 188 -23.03 26.89 7.62
N GLU A 189 -23.88 26.13 8.32
CA GLU A 189 -25.21 26.59 8.77
C GLU A 189 -25.12 27.84 9.67
N GLU A 190 -24.07 27.92 10.49
CA GLU A 190 -23.86 29.06 11.40
C GLU A 190 -23.30 30.31 10.71
N SER A 191 -22.68 30.17 9.53
CA SER A 191 -21.85 31.21 8.92
C SER A 191 -22.42 31.87 7.66
N ASP A 192 -23.40 31.26 6.99
CA ASP A 192 -23.97 31.77 5.73
C ASP A 192 -25.47 31.44 5.62
N THR A 193 -26.27 32.40 5.13
CA THR A 193 -27.73 32.25 4.89
C THR A 193 -28.09 32.25 3.41
N SER A 194 -27.11 32.08 2.52
CA SER A 194 -27.32 32.03 1.08
C SER A 194 -28.25 30.89 0.63
N SER A 195 -28.90 31.05 -0.52
CA SER A 195 -29.80 30.03 -1.11
C SER A 195 -29.13 28.66 -1.29
N ASN A 196 -27.79 28.62 -1.42
CA ASN A 196 -27.04 27.38 -1.57
C ASN A 196 -26.97 26.61 -0.24
N VAL A 197 -26.88 27.30 0.90
CA VAL A 197 -26.92 26.70 2.24
C VAL A 197 -28.26 26.00 2.44
N ALA A 198 -29.36 26.69 2.12
CA ALA A 198 -30.70 26.13 2.22
C ALA A 198 -30.90 24.90 1.32
N MET A 199 -30.32 24.91 0.11
CA MET A 199 -30.39 23.76 -0.80
C MET A 199 -29.59 22.56 -0.27
N ALA A 200 -28.41 22.80 0.32
CA ALA A 200 -27.61 21.75 0.95
C ALA A 200 -28.25 21.20 2.22
N GLN A 201 -28.84 22.06 3.05
CA GLN A 201 -29.61 21.68 4.24
C GLN A 201 -30.78 20.79 3.88
N ASN A 202 -31.56 21.17 2.85
CA ASN A 202 -32.67 20.35 2.37
C ASN A 202 -32.17 19.00 1.83
N GLY A 203 -31.09 18.99 1.06
CA GLY A 203 -30.46 17.76 0.60
C GLY A 203 -30.03 16.85 1.76
N PHE A 204 -29.42 17.41 2.81
CA PHE A 204 -29.04 16.67 4.00
C PHE A 204 -30.24 16.15 4.78
N HIS A 205 -31.30 16.96 4.93
CA HIS A 205 -32.53 16.54 5.59
C HIS A 205 -33.21 15.38 4.84
N LEU A 206 -33.21 15.40 3.51
CA LEU A 206 -33.67 14.27 2.70
C LEU A 206 -32.81 13.02 2.91
N MET A 207 -31.50 13.17 3.06
CA MET A 207 -30.64 12.04 3.44
C MET A 207 -31.05 11.47 4.81
N GLU A 208 -31.27 12.30 5.82
CA GLU A 208 -31.73 11.85 7.14
C GLU A 208 -33.10 11.15 7.08
N GLN A 209 -34.06 11.73 6.33
CA GLN A 209 -35.39 11.15 6.14
C GLN A 209 -35.32 9.80 5.43
N GLY A 210 -34.57 9.73 4.33
CA GLY A 210 -34.35 8.49 3.58
C GLY A 210 -33.67 7.43 4.43
N TRP A 211 -32.72 7.82 5.28
CA TRP A 211 -32.06 6.92 6.22
C TRP A 211 -33.03 6.38 7.28
N LYS A 212 -33.76 7.26 7.98
CA LYS A 212 -34.73 6.88 9.03
C LYS A 212 -35.86 5.99 8.51
N ASN A 213 -36.33 6.25 7.29
CA ASN A 213 -37.42 5.49 6.65
C ASN A 213 -36.91 4.26 5.88
N ALA A 214 -35.60 4.01 5.86
CA ALA A 214 -34.97 3.00 5.02
C ALA A 214 -35.35 3.10 3.52
N ASP A 215 -35.55 4.33 3.03
CA ASP A 215 -35.88 4.66 1.64
C ASP A 215 -34.61 5.12 0.88
N PRO A 216 -34.00 4.24 0.05
CA PRO A 216 -32.78 4.57 -0.67
C PRO A 216 -33.00 5.63 -1.77
N MET A 217 -34.24 5.80 -2.26
CA MET A 217 -34.54 6.76 -3.31
C MET A 217 -34.58 8.18 -2.76
N ILE A 218 -35.23 8.39 -1.62
CA ILE A 218 -35.21 9.69 -0.91
C ILE A 218 -33.78 10.04 -0.48
N PHE A 219 -33.03 9.04 0.01
CA PHE A 219 -31.63 9.24 0.36
C PHE A 219 -30.79 9.67 -0.85
N ASP A 220 -30.96 8.99 -2.00
CA ASP A 220 -30.24 9.31 -3.25
C ASP A 220 -30.57 10.72 -3.75
N GLN A 221 -31.85 11.11 -3.71
CA GLN A 221 -32.27 12.48 -4.02
C GLN A 221 -31.59 13.51 -3.13
N GLY A 222 -31.51 13.24 -1.82
CA GLY A 222 -30.81 14.11 -0.87
C GLY A 222 -29.32 14.27 -1.20
N VAL A 223 -28.63 13.17 -1.55
CA VAL A 223 -27.21 13.21 -1.96
C VAL A 223 -27.00 14.02 -3.24
N LEU A 224 -27.88 13.84 -4.23
CA LEU A 224 -27.81 14.57 -5.50
C LEU A 224 -28.03 16.07 -5.28
N GLN A 225 -29.04 16.44 -4.49
CA GLN A 225 -29.31 17.83 -4.16
C GLN A 225 -28.16 18.48 -3.36
N LEU A 226 -27.61 17.75 -2.38
CA LEU A 226 -26.43 18.20 -1.63
C LEU A 226 -25.24 18.42 -2.57
N ARG A 227 -24.99 17.49 -3.50
CA ARG A 227 -23.91 17.62 -4.48
C ARG A 227 -24.10 18.84 -5.39
N GLU A 228 -25.31 19.09 -5.87
CA GLU A 228 -25.62 20.26 -6.69
C GLU A 228 -25.36 21.55 -5.91
N ALA A 229 -25.83 21.63 -4.66
CA ALA A 229 -25.60 22.77 -3.79
C ALA A 229 -24.09 23.04 -3.57
N LEU A 230 -23.30 21.99 -3.35
CA LEU A 230 -21.84 22.10 -3.18
C LEU A 230 -21.11 22.49 -4.48
N ALA A 231 -21.63 22.09 -5.63
CA ALA A 231 -21.04 22.42 -6.93
C ALA A 231 -21.21 23.89 -7.32
N LEU A 232 -22.28 24.54 -6.83
CA LEU A 232 -22.60 25.95 -7.11
C LEU A 232 -21.61 26.94 -6.49
N PHE A 233 -20.73 26.52 -5.60
CA PHE A 233 -19.69 27.39 -5.03
C PHE A 233 -18.61 27.86 -6.05
N GLN A 234 -18.45 27.18 -7.21
CA GLN A 234 -17.51 27.42 -8.35
C GLN A 234 -16.03 27.76 -8.01
N VAL A 235 -14.96 27.35 -8.70
CA VAL A 235 -14.65 26.39 -9.79
C VAL A 235 -13.19 25.88 -9.64
N ALA A 236 -12.30 26.56 -8.91
CA ALA A 236 -10.87 26.25 -8.91
C ALA A 236 -10.49 24.98 -8.08
N SER A 237 -11.36 24.56 -7.16
CA SER A 237 -11.10 23.45 -6.22
C SER A 237 -11.84 22.14 -6.52
N SER A 238 -12.63 22.07 -7.59
CA SER A 238 -13.43 20.87 -7.90
C SER A 238 -12.55 19.69 -8.34
N VAL A 239 -12.71 18.54 -7.70
CA VAL A 239 -12.05 17.30 -8.14
C VAL A 239 -12.81 16.77 -9.35
N PRO A 240 -12.14 16.48 -10.49
CA PRO A 240 -12.82 15.97 -11.67
C PRO A 240 -13.59 14.67 -11.37
N SER A 241 -14.85 14.57 -11.82
CA SER A 241 -15.70 13.40 -11.53
C SER A 241 -15.11 12.08 -12.01
N TRP A 242 -14.42 12.08 -13.17
CA TRP A 242 -13.73 10.89 -13.68
C TRP A 242 -12.65 10.39 -12.72
N LYS A 243 -11.97 11.30 -12.00
CA LYS A 243 -10.91 10.97 -11.06
C LYS A 243 -11.49 10.32 -9.81
N LEU A 244 -12.62 10.82 -9.34
CA LEU A 244 -13.36 10.23 -8.21
C LEU A 244 -13.88 8.84 -8.56
N GLN A 245 -14.50 8.68 -9.74
CA GLN A 245 -14.97 7.39 -10.23
C GLN A 245 -13.83 6.39 -10.43
N LEU A 246 -12.68 6.83 -10.97
CA LEU A 246 -11.51 5.98 -11.17
C LEU A 246 -10.95 5.48 -9.84
N GLU A 247 -10.93 6.33 -8.81
CA GLU A 247 -10.49 5.96 -7.48
C GLU A 247 -11.46 4.95 -6.81
N VAL A 248 -12.77 5.14 -6.93
CA VAL A 248 -13.78 4.16 -6.50
C VAL A 248 -13.59 2.83 -7.23
N LEU A 249 -13.37 2.86 -8.55
CA LEU A 249 -13.12 1.66 -9.36
C LEU A 249 -11.86 0.93 -8.90
N LEU A 250 -10.76 1.66 -8.70
CA LEU A 250 -9.49 1.12 -8.22
C LEU A 250 -9.67 0.39 -6.89
N GLN A 251 -10.44 0.99 -5.98
CA GLN A 251 -10.70 0.41 -4.67
C GLN A 251 -11.59 -0.84 -4.76
N LYS A 252 -12.70 -0.80 -5.52
CA LYS A 252 -13.63 -1.93 -5.66
C LYS A 252 -13.05 -3.13 -6.41
N THR A 253 -12.22 -2.89 -7.43
CA THR A 253 -11.68 -3.96 -8.29
C THR A 253 -10.47 -4.68 -7.70
N HIS A 254 -9.79 -4.08 -6.71
CA HIS A 254 -8.58 -4.62 -6.07
C HIS A 254 -7.60 -5.26 -7.08
N PRO A 255 -7.08 -4.52 -8.08
CA PRO A 255 -6.32 -5.10 -9.20
C PRO A 255 -5.08 -5.86 -8.75
N PHE A 256 -4.43 -5.44 -7.67
CA PHE A 256 -3.26 -6.14 -7.12
C PHE A 256 -3.62 -7.52 -6.55
N LYS A 257 -4.85 -7.68 -6.03
CA LYS A 257 -5.38 -8.97 -5.58
C LYS A 257 -5.62 -9.90 -6.75
N ALA A 258 -6.29 -9.40 -7.79
CA ALA A 258 -6.49 -10.15 -9.03
C ALA A 258 -5.15 -10.57 -9.67
N ALA A 259 -4.16 -9.68 -9.69
CA ALA A 259 -2.83 -9.98 -10.22
C ALA A 259 -2.15 -11.13 -9.47
N TRP A 260 -2.12 -11.13 -8.13
CA TRP A 260 -1.48 -12.23 -7.39
C TRP A 260 -2.25 -13.55 -7.51
N ILE A 261 -3.58 -13.53 -7.66
CA ILE A 261 -4.36 -14.75 -7.95
C ILE A 261 -3.92 -15.34 -9.30
N LEU A 262 -3.80 -14.51 -10.34
CA LEU A 262 -3.36 -14.94 -11.67
C LEU A 262 -1.90 -15.42 -11.66
N TYR A 263 -1.01 -14.75 -10.94
CA TYR A 263 0.36 -15.23 -10.74
C TYR A 263 0.41 -16.56 -9.98
N SER A 264 -0.53 -16.81 -9.05
CA SER A 264 -0.60 -18.09 -8.33
C SER A 264 -0.96 -19.22 -9.30
N LEU A 265 -1.97 -19.00 -10.15
CA LEU A 265 -2.35 -19.93 -11.21
C LEU A 265 -1.17 -20.19 -12.17
N SER A 266 -0.50 -19.13 -12.60
CA SER A 266 0.71 -19.24 -13.42
C SER A 266 1.80 -20.07 -12.74
N GLY A 267 2.06 -19.82 -11.45
CA GLY A 267 3.07 -20.51 -10.67
C GLY A 267 2.83 -22.02 -10.61
N VAL A 268 1.60 -22.42 -10.29
CA VAL A 268 1.18 -23.83 -10.28
C VAL A 268 1.37 -24.47 -11.65
N LEU A 269 0.94 -23.80 -12.72
CA LEU A 269 1.04 -24.33 -14.08
C LEU A 269 2.49 -24.50 -14.54
N ILE A 270 3.34 -23.49 -14.33
CA ILE A 270 4.74 -23.53 -14.73
C ILE A 270 5.53 -24.53 -13.88
N LEU A 271 5.24 -24.66 -12.58
CA LEU A 271 5.96 -25.56 -11.69
C LEU A 271 5.66 -27.04 -11.99
N PHE A 272 4.38 -27.41 -12.12
CA PHE A 272 3.97 -28.82 -12.23
C PHE A 272 3.80 -29.31 -13.67
N PHE A 273 3.45 -28.42 -14.61
CA PHE A 273 3.03 -28.82 -15.96
C PHE A 273 3.94 -28.33 -17.08
N ARG A 274 5.20 -28.00 -16.77
CA ARG A 274 6.20 -27.53 -17.75
C ARG A 274 6.39 -28.45 -18.97
N LYS A 275 6.16 -29.76 -18.83
CA LYS A 275 6.28 -30.73 -19.94
C LYS A 275 5.06 -30.77 -20.87
N LYS A 276 3.89 -30.26 -20.43
CA LYS A 276 2.65 -30.23 -21.22
C LYS A 276 2.51 -28.86 -21.87
N LEU A 277 2.76 -28.78 -23.19
CA LEU A 277 2.84 -27.51 -23.93
C LEU A 277 1.64 -26.59 -23.72
N LEU A 278 0.40 -27.13 -23.75
CA LEU A 278 -0.81 -26.35 -23.53
C LEU A 278 -0.84 -25.71 -22.13
N LEU A 279 -0.57 -26.49 -21.09
CA LEU A 279 -0.59 -26.00 -19.70
C LEU A 279 0.55 -25.01 -19.43
N TYR A 280 1.71 -25.22 -20.05
CA TYR A 280 2.80 -24.26 -20.02
C TYR A 280 2.40 -22.92 -20.67
N ARG A 281 1.78 -22.95 -21.86
CA ARG A 281 1.25 -21.74 -22.53
C ARG A 281 0.16 -21.05 -21.72
N LEU A 282 -0.70 -21.81 -21.04
CA LEU A 282 -1.68 -21.23 -20.12
C LEU A 282 -0.99 -20.55 -18.93
N GLY A 283 0.08 -21.12 -18.39
CA GLY A 283 0.89 -20.45 -17.37
C GLY A 283 1.40 -19.08 -17.84
N TRP A 284 1.95 -19.02 -19.05
CA TRP A 284 2.34 -17.75 -19.70
C TRP A 284 1.20 -16.77 -19.86
N PHE A 285 0.04 -17.25 -20.31
CA PHE A 285 -1.16 -16.43 -20.46
C PHE A 285 -1.59 -15.81 -19.12
N PHE A 286 -1.61 -16.60 -18.04
CA PHE A 286 -1.94 -16.09 -16.71
C PHE A 286 -0.89 -15.11 -16.17
N ALA A 287 0.41 -15.37 -16.39
CA ALA A 287 1.47 -14.42 -16.03
C ALA A 287 1.32 -13.09 -16.79
N GLY A 288 1.11 -13.15 -18.10
CA GLY A 288 0.94 -11.96 -18.94
C GLY A 288 -0.33 -11.17 -18.58
N THR A 289 -1.43 -11.87 -18.33
CA THR A 289 -2.71 -11.24 -17.90
C THR A 289 -2.58 -10.62 -16.51
N GLY A 290 -1.97 -11.32 -15.55
CA GLY A 290 -1.71 -10.79 -14.21
C GLY A 290 -0.82 -9.55 -14.25
N PHE A 291 0.21 -9.57 -15.10
CA PHE A 291 1.08 -8.43 -15.33
C PHE A 291 0.33 -7.25 -15.93
N PHE A 292 -0.52 -7.49 -16.95
CA PHE A 292 -1.35 -6.44 -17.52
C PHE A 292 -2.30 -5.80 -16.49
N ILE A 293 -2.97 -6.61 -15.65
CA ILE A 293 -3.84 -6.09 -14.59
C ILE A 293 -3.03 -5.27 -13.57
N GLN A 294 -1.83 -5.71 -13.20
CA GLN A 294 -0.95 -4.96 -12.31
C GLN A 294 -0.52 -3.62 -12.95
N CYS A 295 -0.20 -3.59 -14.25
CA CYS A 295 0.07 -2.36 -14.99
C CYS A 295 -1.11 -1.41 -14.94
N MET A 296 -2.33 -1.89 -15.17
CA MET A 296 -3.54 -1.07 -15.12
C MET A 296 -3.80 -0.54 -13.70
N GLY A 297 -3.61 -1.36 -12.67
CA GLY A 297 -3.72 -0.92 -11.28
C GLY A 297 -2.73 0.18 -10.91
N LEU A 298 -1.46 0.04 -11.33
CA LEU A 298 -0.44 1.08 -11.14
C LEU A 298 -0.77 2.35 -11.93
N LEU A 299 -1.21 2.23 -13.18
CA LEU A 299 -1.60 3.36 -14.01
C LEU A 299 -2.77 4.13 -13.39
N PHE A 300 -3.84 3.44 -12.98
CA PHE A 300 -4.97 4.07 -12.32
C PHE A 300 -4.56 4.75 -11.03
N ARG A 301 -3.69 4.12 -10.24
CA ARG A 301 -3.11 4.74 -9.04
C ARG A 301 -2.32 6.01 -9.36
N VAL A 302 -1.51 6.03 -10.42
CA VAL A 302 -0.79 7.23 -10.87
C VAL A 302 -1.74 8.34 -11.31
N LEU A 303 -2.79 8.02 -12.05
CA LEU A 303 -3.79 8.99 -12.49
C LEU A 303 -4.57 9.60 -11.31
N VAL A 304 -4.87 8.79 -10.28
CA VAL A 304 -5.52 9.24 -9.05
C VAL A 304 -4.55 10.05 -8.17
N ALA A 305 -3.33 9.58 -7.96
CA ALA A 305 -2.35 10.23 -7.09
C ALA A 305 -1.74 11.49 -7.72
N GLY A 306 -1.66 11.57 -9.06
CA GLY A 306 -0.95 12.63 -9.79
C GLY A 306 0.57 12.53 -9.70
N ARG A 307 1.10 11.34 -9.34
CA ARG A 307 2.52 11.09 -9.07
C ARG A 307 2.88 9.62 -9.24
N PRO A 308 4.17 9.27 -9.45
CA PRO A 308 4.63 7.89 -9.45
C PRO A 308 4.29 7.12 -8.14
N PRO A 309 4.07 5.80 -8.21
CA PRO A 309 3.62 5.00 -7.07
C PRO A 309 4.82 4.44 -6.29
N VAL A 310 5.66 5.31 -5.71
CA VAL A 310 6.85 4.89 -4.93
C VAL A 310 7.10 5.78 -3.69
N THR A 311 6.05 6.36 -3.12
CA THR A 311 6.21 7.34 -2.02
C THR A 311 6.11 6.72 -0.63
N ASN A 312 5.49 5.56 -0.53
CA ASN A 312 5.36 4.82 0.72
C ASN A 312 5.74 3.34 0.52
N MET A 313 5.69 2.57 1.61
CA MET A 313 6.14 1.19 1.59
C MET A 313 5.23 0.28 0.77
N TYR A 314 3.91 0.46 0.88
CA TYR A 314 2.93 -0.25 0.08
C TYR A 314 3.21 -0.07 -1.42
N GLU A 315 3.34 1.19 -1.84
CA GLU A 315 3.65 1.60 -3.22
C GLU A 315 4.97 1.00 -3.74
N SER A 316 6.01 1.01 -2.91
CA SER A 316 7.30 0.41 -3.26
C SER A 316 7.21 -1.10 -3.47
N ILE A 317 6.45 -1.84 -2.65
CA ILE A 317 6.31 -3.30 -2.76
C ILE A 317 5.55 -3.68 -4.03
N ILE A 318 4.44 -3.01 -4.32
CA ILE A 318 3.67 -3.29 -5.55
C ILE A 318 4.49 -2.92 -6.81
N TRP A 319 5.36 -1.92 -6.73
CA TRP A 319 6.29 -1.54 -7.78
C TRP A 319 7.41 -2.58 -7.97
N VAL A 320 8.01 -3.07 -6.89
CA VAL A 320 9.03 -4.14 -6.95
C VAL A 320 8.45 -5.43 -7.50
N ALA A 321 7.23 -5.80 -7.12
CA ALA A 321 6.53 -6.95 -7.70
C ALA A 321 6.35 -6.78 -9.22
N PHE A 322 5.93 -5.59 -9.66
CA PHE A 322 5.78 -5.24 -11.07
C PHE A 322 7.12 -5.36 -11.80
N GLY A 323 8.18 -4.71 -11.31
CA GLY A 323 9.49 -4.74 -11.93
C GLY A 323 10.09 -6.15 -12.01
N THR A 324 9.83 -6.99 -11.00
CA THR A 324 10.33 -8.37 -10.94
C THR A 324 9.73 -9.22 -12.07
N VAL A 325 8.40 -9.12 -12.26
CA VAL A 325 7.70 -9.80 -13.34
C VAL A 325 8.03 -9.18 -14.70
N PHE A 326 8.14 -7.85 -14.78
CA PHE A 326 8.56 -7.13 -15.99
C PHE A 326 9.92 -7.64 -16.50
N PHE A 327 10.94 -7.66 -15.65
CA PHE A 327 12.24 -8.20 -16.02
C PHE A 327 12.16 -9.68 -16.36
N ALA A 328 11.38 -10.47 -15.62
CA ALA A 328 11.24 -11.88 -15.92
C ALA A 328 10.63 -12.16 -17.30
N LEU A 329 9.59 -11.40 -17.68
CA LEU A 329 8.98 -11.46 -18.99
C LEU A 329 9.96 -11.00 -20.07
N LEU A 330 10.68 -9.90 -19.85
CA LEU A 330 11.70 -9.39 -20.77
C LEU A 330 12.80 -10.43 -21.02
N PHE A 331 13.39 -10.96 -19.93
CA PHE A 331 14.41 -11.99 -20.01
C PHE A 331 13.89 -13.28 -20.64
N GLU A 332 12.62 -13.63 -20.43
CA GLU A 332 12.07 -14.77 -21.13
C GLU A 332 11.92 -14.54 -22.63
N VAL A 333 11.42 -13.38 -23.06
CA VAL A 333 11.32 -13.08 -24.50
C VAL A 333 12.69 -13.16 -25.19
N ILE A 334 13.77 -12.87 -24.47
CA ILE A 334 15.16 -12.94 -24.98
C ILE A 334 15.72 -14.37 -24.96
N TYR A 335 15.53 -15.12 -23.86
CA TYR A 335 16.23 -16.39 -23.62
C TYR A 335 15.36 -17.65 -23.68
N HIS A 336 14.03 -17.51 -23.71
CA HIS A 336 13.03 -18.59 -23.81
C HIS A 336 13.27 -19.77 -22.85
N SER A 337 13.64 -19.49 -21.59
CA SER A 337 14.21 -20.51 -20.69
C SER A 337 13.23 -21.16 -19.71
N GLY A 338 12.08 -20.56 -19.46
CA GLY A 338 11.05 -20.91 -18.47
C GLY A 338 11.46 -20.71 -17.02
N VAL A 339 12.69 -20.26 -16.76
CA VAL A 339 13.27 -20.14 -15.42
C VAL A 339 12.97 -18.77 -14.82
N PHE A 340 12.96 -17.71 -15.62
CA PHE A 340 12.79 -16.36 -15.11
C PHE A 340 11.43 -16.18 -14.44
N LEU A 341 10.36 -16.65 -15.08
CA LEU A 341 9.04 -16.67 -14.44
C LEU A 341 8.98 -17.56 -13.20
N LEU A 342 9.64 -18.72 -13.23
CA LEU A 342 9.68 -19.62 -12.07
C LEU A 342 10.35 -18.96 -10.85
N GLY A 343 11.37 -18.13 -11.06
CA GLY A 343 12.00 -17.33 -10.02
C GLY A 343 11.18 -16.09 -9.62
N ALA A 344 10.55 -15.42 -10.57
CA ALA A 344 9.82 -14.17 -10.34
C ALA A 344 8.51 -14.36 -9.58
N ILE A 345 7.74 -15.41 -9.91
CA ILE A 345 6.39 -15.61 -9.38
C ILE A 345 6.38 -15.69 -7.85
N PRO A 346 7.22 -16.51 -7.18
CA PRO A 346 7.24 -16.55 -5.71
C PRO A 346 7.48 -15.18 -5.07
N VAL A 347 8.38 -14.38 -5.65
CA VAL A 347 8.73 -13.05 -5.12
C VAL A 347 7.59 -12.05 -5.35
N ALA A 348 6.98 -12.06 -6.54
CA ALA A 348 5.81 -11.24 -6.85
C ALA A 348 4.60 -11.61 -5.98
N LEU A 349 4.36 -12.90 -5.74
CA LEU A 349 3.32 -13.39 -4.84
C LEU A 349 3.55 -12.94 -3.41
N ALA A 350 4.75 -13.17 -2.86
CA ALA A 350 5.08 -12.74 -1.50
C ALA A 350 4.87 -11.23 -1.33
N SER A 351 5.31 -10.44 -2.30
CA SER A 351 5.16 -8.98 -2.31
C SER A 351 3.68 -8.55 -2.33
N LEU A 352 2.89 -9.04 -3.29
CA LEU A 352 1.50 -8.62 -3.45
C LEU A 352 0.57 -9.17 -2.35
N ILE A 353 0.79 -10.40 -1.88
CA ILE A 353 0.04 -10.97 -0.75
C ILE A 353 0.35 -10.18 0.53
N LEU A 354 1.61 -9.80 0.75
CA LEU A 354 1.97 -8.97 1.89
C LEU A 354 1.26 -7.61 1.83
N ALA A 355 1.26 -6.96 0.65
CA ALA A 355 0.57 -5.70 0.43
C ALA A 355 -0.96 -5.79 0.62
N ASP A 356 -1.58 -6.91 0.25
CA ASP A 356 -3.03 -7.13 0.37
C ASP A 356 -3.44 -7.54 1.80
N SER A 357 -2.63 -8.36 2.49
CA SER A 357 -2.99 -8.95 3.79
C SER A 357 -2.62 -8.11 5.00
N GLN A 358 -1.71 -7.13 4.87
CA GLN A 358 -1.20 -6.33 5.99
C GLN A 358 -1.44 -4.82 5.81
N PRO A 359 -2.68 -4.34 5.55
CA PRO A 359 -2.94 -2.94 5.24
C PRO A 359 -2.71 -1.97 6.41
N LEU A 360 -2.69 -2.45 7.66
CA LEU A 360 -2.31 -1.64 8.82
C LEU A 360 -0.79 -1.42 8.95
N ILE A 361 0.00 -2.32 8.36
CA ILE A 361 1.47 -2.21 8.32
C ILE A 361 1.90 -1.48 7.05
N LEU A 362 1.25 -1.83 5.93
CA LEU A 362 1.49 -1.31 4.59
C LEU A 362 0.25 -0.53 4.15
N ASP A 363 0.19 0.74 4.56
CA ASP A 363 -0.96 1.59 4.29
C ASP A 363 -1.15 1.84 2.77
N PRO A 364 -2.25 1.34 2.18
CA PRO A 364 -2.54 1.53 0.77
C PRO A 364 -3.11 2.92 0.45
N SER A 365 -3.46 3.71 1.46
CA SER A 365 -4.04 5.04 1.31
C SER A 365 -3.08 5.99 0.59
N ILE A 366 -3.62 6.87 -0.26
CA ILE A 366 -2.80 7.86 -0.97
C ILE A 366 -2.77 9.13 -0.12
N HIS A 367 -1.61 9.39 0.49
CA HIS A 367 -1.38 10.59 1.30
C HIS A 367 -0.78 11.74 0.48
N PRO A 368 -1.02 13.00 0.90
CA PRO A 368 -0.26 14.14 0.40
C PRO A 368 1.25 13.92 0.59
N LEU A 369 2.01 14.45 -0.37
CA LEU A 369 3.47 14.36 -0.33
C LEU A 369 4.05 15.24 0.77
N THR A 370 5.05 14.70 1.48
CA THR A 370 5.93 15.52 2.31
C THR A 370 6.65 16.55 1.44
N PRO A 371 7.04 17.73 1.97
CA PRO A 371 7.55 18.83 1.17
C PRO A 371 8.70 18.45 0.22
N VAL A 372 9.67 17.64 0.68
CA VAL A 372 10.82 17.20 -0.14
C VAL A 372 10.44 16.27 -1.30
N LEU A 373 9.33 15.54 -1.16
CA LEU A 373 8.84 14.62 -2.19
C LEU A 373 7.90 15.29 -3.20
N ARG A 374 7.55 16.58 -3.02
CA ARG A 374 6.65 17.32 -3.92
C ARG A 374 7.24 17.54 -5.32
N ASP A 375 8.56 17.41 -5.47
CA ASP A 375 9.19 17.42 -6.78
C ASP A 375 9.02 16.06 -7.47
N ASN A 376 8.04 16.00 -8.37
CA ASN A 376 7.76 14.81 -9.17
C ASN A 376 8.93 14.42 -10.09
N PHE A 377 9.86 15.32 -10.41
CA PHE A 377 11.00 15.01 -11.27
C PHE A 377 11.89 13.95 -10.61
N TRP A 378 12.41 14.24 -9.41
CA TRP A 378 13.30 13.34 -8.68
C TRP A 378 12.61 12.05 -8.24
N LEU A 379 11.35 12.14 -7.84
CA LEU A 379 10.53 10.96 -7.54
C LEU A 379 10.45 10.02 -8.75
N THR A 380 10.35 10.58 -9.96
CA THR A 380 10.29 9.79 -11.20
C THR A 380 11.65 9.24 -11.58
N ILE A 381 12.70 10.05 -11.63
CA ILE A 381 13.97 9.61 -12.23
C ILE A 381 14.86 8.84 -11.24
N HIS A 382 14.94 9.27 -9.98
CA HIS A 382 15.83 8.65 -9.00
C HIS A 382 15.12 7.47 -8.32
N VAL A 383 13.95 7.73 -7.70
CA VAL A 383 13.30 6.73 -6.84
C VAL A 383 12.78 5.55 -7.66
N LEU A 384 12.20 5.76 -8.85
CA LEU A 384 11.83 4.63 -9.71
C LEU A 384 13.06 3.84 -10.18
N THR A 385 14.16 4.50 -10.54
CA THR A 385 15.37 3.80 -11.00
C THR A 385 15.98 2.94 -9.90
N ILE A 386 16.16 3.49 -8.69
CA ILE A 386 16.74 2.73 -7.58
C ILE A 386 15.82 1.60 -7.11
N THR A 387 14.51 1.81 -7.05
CA THR A 387 13.56 0.75 -6.68
C THR A 387 13.37 -0.30 -7.78
N LEU A 388 13.54 0.06 -9.04
CA LEU A 388 13.59 -0.89 -10.15
C LEU A 388 14.86 -1.77 -10.08
N SER A 389 15.98 -1.26 -9.54
CA SER A 389 17.13 -2.11 -9.23
C SER A 389 16.78 -3.20 -8.22
N TYR A 390 15.98 -2.88 -7.19
CA TYR A 390 15.54 -3.87 -6.20
C TYR A 390 14.68 -4.96 -6.85
N ALA A 391 13.89 -4.60 -7.86
CA ALA A 391 13.11 -5.56 -8.64
C ALA A 391 13.98 -6.51 -9.48
N ALA A 392 15.06 -6.01 -10.09
CA ALA A 392 16.03 -6.85 -10.80
C ALA A 392 16.82 -7.77 -9.83
N PHE A 393 17.15 -7.28 -8.64
CA PHE A 393 17.77 -8.10 -7.60
C PHE A 393 16.81 -9.12 -6.98
N ALA A 394 15.53 -8.77 -6.84
CA ALA A 394 14.46 -9.67 -6.43
C ALA A 394 14.26 -10.81 -7.45
N LEU A 395 14.33 -10.52 -8.75
CA LEU A 395 14.38 -11.55 -9.78
C LEU A 395 15.63 -12.43 -9.64
N SER A 396 16.80 -11.81 -9.40
CA SER A 396 18.06 -12.54 -9.19
C SER A 396 17.99 -13.48 -7.98
N LEU A 397 17.37 -13.02 -6.88
CA LEU A 397 17.08 -13.84 -5.70
C LEU A 397 16.23 -15.06 -6.09
N GLY A 398 15.12 -14.85 -6.79
CA GLY A 398 14.24 -15.94 -7.23
C GLY A 398 14.94 -16.95 -8.15
N VAL A 399 15.77 -16.47 -9.10
CA VAL A 399 16.57 -17.35 -9.96
C VAL A 399 17.63 -18.11 -9.16
N ALA A 400 18.25 -17.47 -8.16
CA ALA A 400 19.18 -18.12 -7.24
C ALA A 400 18.48 -19.20 -6.41
N HIS A 401 17.26 -18.95 -5.91
CA HIS A 401 16.45 -19.97 -5.23
C HIS A 401 16.19 -21.18 -6.11
N VAL A 402 15.86 -20.99 -7.40
CA VAL A 402 15.69 -22.11 -8.33
C VAL A 402 16.96 -22.96 -8.43
N ALA A 403 18.14 -22.33 -8.43
CA ALA A 403 19.42 -23.05 -8.44
C ALA A 403 19.68 -23.79 -7.14
N LEU A 404 19.51 -23.12 -5.99
CA LEU A 404 19.76 -23.69 -4.66
C LEU A 404 18.79 -24.83 -4.33
N ILE A 405 17.50 -24.67 -4.62
CA ILE A 405 16.48 -25.72 -4.42
C ILE A 405 16.82 -26.95 -5.26
N ARG A 406 17.31 -26.79 -6.50
CA ARG A 406 17.76 -27.94 -7.30
C ARG A 406 18.94 -28.67 -6.64
N ILE A 407 19.87 -27.95 -6.03
CA ILE A 407 21.00 -28.56 -5.30
C ILE A 407 20.50 -29.34 -4.08
N ILE A 408 19.60 -28.73 -3.30
CA ILE A 408 18.95 -29.34 -2.12
C ILE A 408 18.22 -30.62 -2.52
N LEU A 409 17.46 -30.60 -3.61
CA LEU A 409 16.70 -31.74 -4.13
C LEU A 409 17.55 -32.78 -4.89
N ASN A 410 18.87 -32.72 -4.77
CA ASN A 410 19.81 -33.59 -5.48
C ASN A 410 19.68 -33.61 -7.02
N LYS A 411 19.24 -32.51 -7.63
CA LYS A 411 19.08 -32.37 -9.09
C LYS A 411 20.29 -31.65 -9.71
N LYS A 412 20.59 -31.96 -10.99
CA LYS A 412 21.62 -31.25 -11.76
C LYS A 412 21.20 -29.80 -12.01
N VAL A 413 22.15 -28.88 -11.84
CA VAL A 413 21.97 -27.46 -12.17
C VAL A 413 22.64 -27.18 -13.51
N ALA A 414 21.87 -26.75 -14.50
CA ALA A 414 22.40 -26.38 -15.81
C ALA A 414 23.30 -25.13 -15.71
N ALA A 415 24.42 -25.10 -16.43
CA ALA A 415 25.31 -23.95 -16.47
C ALA A 415 24.60 -22.67 -16.95
N SER A 416 23.63 -22.80 -17.86
CA SER A 416 22.78 -21.70 -18.32
C SER A 416 22.02 -21.01 -17.19
N LEU A 417 21.62 -21.72 -16.14
CA LEU A 417 20.94 -21.12 -14.98
C LEU A 417 21.82 -20.10 -14.25
N TYR A 418 23.09 -20.42 -14.08
CA TYR A 418 24.05 -19.49 -13.47
C TYR A 418 24.36 -18.30 -14.39
N ASN A 419 24.33 -18.51 -15.70
CA ASN A 419 24.45 -17.40 -16.65
C ASN A 419 23.24 -16.48 -16.59
N TYR A 420 22.02 -17.03 -16.48
CA TYR A 420 20.81 -16.23 -16.29
C TYR A 420 20.85 -15.41 -15.01
N LEU A 421 21.26 -16.02 -13.89
CA LEU A 421 21.49 -15.30 -12.64
C LEU A 421 22.51 -14.17 -12.81
N TYR A 422 23.63 -14.44 -13.49
CA TYR A 422 24.64 -13.43 -13.75
C TYR A 422 24.08 -12.24 -14.56
N ARG A 423 23.26 -12.52 -15.58
CA ARG A 423 22.63 -11.48 -16.42
C ARG A 423 21.63 -10.63 -15.64
N THR A 424 20.83 -11.21 -14.75
CA THR A 424 19.87 -10.44 -13.94
C THR A 424 20.58 -9.54 -12.94
N LEU A 425 21.70 -10.00 -12.36
CA LEU A 425 22.55 -9.19 -11.48
C LEU A 425 23.14 -7.97 -12.19
N GLN A 426 23.59 -8.12 -13.44
CA GLN A 426 24.14 -7.01 -14.22
C GLN A 426 23.13 -5.87 -14.40
N VAL A 427 21.87 -6.20 -14.69
CA VAL A 427 20.80 -5.20 -14.81
C VAL A 427 20.54 -4.51 -13.47
N GLY A 428 20.46 -5.27 -12.37
CA GLY A 428 20.30 -4.69 -11.03
C GLY A 428 21.43 -3.74 -10.65
N ILE A 429 22.68 -4.13 -10.91
CA ILE A 429 23.86 -3.30 -10.61
C ILE A 429 23.85 -2.01 -11.43
N LEU A 430 23.53 -2.08 -12.72
CA LEU A 430 23.46 -0.89 -13.58
C LEU A 430 22.43 0.11 -13.04
N LEU A 431 21.23 -0.37 -12.69
CA LEU A 431 20.15 0.46 -12.15
C LEU A 431 20.47 1.00 -10.75
N LEU A 432 21.09 0.18 -9.89
CA LEU A 432 21.49 0.61 -8.55
C LEU A 432 22.58 1.67 -8.62
N ALA A 433 23.63 1.47 -9.43
CA ALA A 433 24.69 2.45 -9.61
C ALA A 433 24.13 3.78 -10.16
N THR A 434 23.30 3.72 -11.20
CA THR A 434 22.65 4.89 -11.78
C THR A 434 21.75 5.57 -10.74
N GLY A 435 20.94 4.79 -10.02
CA GLY A 435 20.06 5.26 -8.96
C GLY A 435 20.83 5.97 -7.84
N THR A 436 21.93 5.39 -7.35
CA THR A 436 22.77 5.99 -6.31
C THR A 436 23.38 7.31 -6.77
N ILE A 437 23.87 7.39 -8.02
CA ILE A 437 24.39 8.66 -8.59
C ILE A 437 23.28 9.71 -8.66
N LEU A 438 22.11 9.36 -9.21
CA LEU A 438 20.95 10.27 -9.27
C LEU A 438 20.50 10.72 -7.88
N GLY A 439 20.65 9.86 -6.87
CA GLY A 439 20.34 10.15 -5.48
C GLY A 439 21.24 11.23 -4.90
N GLY A 440 22.55 11.13 -5.17
CA GLY A 440 23.50 12.17 -4.75
C GLY A 440 23.22 13.53 -5.42
N VAL A 441 22.80 13.53 -6.69
CA VAL A 441 22.39 14.78 -7.38
C VAL A 441 21.13 15.37 -6.73
N TRP A 442 20.12 14.53 -6.45
CA TRP A 442 18.91 14.97 -5.77
C TRP A 442 19.19 15.50 -4.36
N ALA A 443 20.10 14.85 -3.62
CA ALA A 443 20.53 15.29 -2.30
C ALA A 443 21.16 16.69 -2.37
N ASN A 444 22.03 16.92 -3.37
CA ASN A 444 22.63 18.24 -3.56
C ASN A 444 21.58 19.32 -3.85
N TYR A 445 20.59 19.00 -4.68
CA TYR A 445 19.49 19.91 -4.98
C TYR A 445 18.61 20.22 -3.76
N SER A 446 18.38 19.24 -2.89
CA SER A 446 17.42 19.36 -1.79
C SER A 446 18.04 19.92 -0.50
N TRP A 447 19.31 19.58 -0.23
CA TRP A 447 19.99 19.87 1.04
C TRP A 447 21.32 20.61 0.87
N GLY A 448 21.71 20.96 -0.37
CA GLY A 448 22.96 21.70 -0.66
C GLY A 448 24.24 20.86 -0.59
N ARG A 449 24.15 19.54 -0.45
CA ARG A 449 25.27 18.59 -0.42
C ARG A 449 24.92 17.27 -1.07
N PHE A 450 25.86 16.67 -1.79
CA PHE A 450 25.59 15.45 -2.56
C PHE A 450 25.65 14.15 -1.74
N TRP A 451 26.22 14.17 -0.53
CA TRP A 451 26.35 13.00 0.36
C TRP A 451 26.58 13.45 1.82
N ASP A 452 26.07 12.69 2.78
CA ASP A 452 26.13 12.96 4.23
C ASP A 452 26.30 11.71 5.09
N TRP A 453 26.60 10.55 4.46
CA TRP A 453 26.72 9.26 5.16
C TRP A 453 25.47 8.90 5.97
N ASP A 454 24.31 9.39 5.54
CA ASP A 454 23.07 9.01 6.19
C ASP A 454 22.87 7.48 6.04
N PRO A 455 22.10 6.84 6.94
CA PRO A 455 21.92 5.40 6.86
C PRO A 455 21.41 4.91 5.49
N LYS A 456 20.59 5.67 4.75
CA LYS A 456 20.15 5.26 3.41
C LYS A 456 21.24 5.34 2.36
N GLU A 457 21.95 6.47 2.29
CA GLU A 457 23.12 6.63 1.43
C GLU A 457 24.16 5.52 1.70
N THR A 458 24.49 5.29 2.98
CA THR A 458 25.48 4.29 3.38
C THR A 458 25.07 2.87 2.98
N TRP A 459 23.81 2.47 3.24
CA TRP A 459 23.35 1.13 2.85
C TRP A 459 23.17 0.96 1.34
N ALA A 460 22.83 2.03 0.60
CA ALA A 460 22.84 2.00 -0.85
C ALA A 460 24.25 1.75 -1.41
N LEU A 461 25.28 2.37 -0.82
CA LEU A 461 26.69 2.13 -1.16
C LEU A 461 27.13 0.70 -0.80
N ILE A 462 26.79 0.21 0.40
CA ILE A 462 27.09 -1.17 0.82
C ILE A 462 26.46 -2.18 -0.15
N ALA A 463 25.20 -1.99 -0.53
CA ALA A 463 24.53 -2.85 -1.48
C ALA A 463 25.22 -2.84 -2.85
N LEU A 464 25.57 -1.64 -3.35
CA LEU A 464 26.26 -1.49 -4.63
C LEU A 464 27.62 -2.20 -4.63
N LEU A 465 28.45 -1.96 -3.61
CA LEU A 465 29.77 -2.58 -3.49
C LEU A 465 29.67 -4.10 -3.29
N GLY A 466 28.69 -4.57 -2.50
CA GLY A 466 28.45 -6.00 -2.30
C GLY A 466 28.10 -6.72 -3.60
N TYR A 467 27.21 -6.15 -4.41
CA TYR A 467 26.86 -6.71 -5.72
C TYR A 467 28.00 -6.57 -6.75
N LEU A 468 28.77 -5.48 -6.74
CA LEU A 468 29.95 -5.34 -7.60
C LEU A 468 31.01 -6.37 -7.24
N PHE A 469 31.26 -6.62 -5.96
CA PHE A 469 32.18 -7.65 -5.49
C PHE A 469 31.77 -9.04 -5.98
N LEU A 470 30.47 -9.36 -5.89
CA LEU A 470 29.88 -10.60 -6.43
C LEU A 470 30.07 -10.74 -7.94
N LEU A 471 29.80 -9.66 -8.69
CA LEU A 471 29.93 -9.65 -10.15
C LEU A 471 31.39 -9.81 -10.61
N HIS A 472 32.32 -9.10 -9.98
CA HIS A 472 33.74 -9.15 -10.29
C HIS A 472 34.37 -10.47 -9.86
N GLY A 473 33.97 -11.02 -8.71
CA GLY A 473 34.42 -12.34 -8.27
C GLY A 473 34.08 -13.45 -9.27
N ARG A 474 32.91 -13.33 -9.92
CA ARG A 474 32.51 -14.23 -11.02
C ARG A 474 33.31 -13.97 -12.30
N LEU A 475 33.51 -12.70 -12.68
CA LEU A 475 34.28 -12.32 -13.86
C LEU A 475 35.76 -12.77 -13.76
N ALA A 476 36.37 -12.63 -12.59
CA ALA A 476 37.73 -13.04 -12.29
C ALA A 476 37.90 -14.57 -12.13
N GLY A 477 36.85 -15.37 -12.37
CA GLY A 477 36.88 -16.82 -12.26
C GLY A 477 37.00 -17.36 -10.84
N ARG A 478 37.00 -16.51 -9.81
CA ARG A 478 37.13 -16.96 -8.42
C ARG A 478 35.84 -17.59 -7.91
N TRP A 479 34.68 -17.16 -8.42
CA TRP A 479 33.37 -17.59 -7.93
C TRP A 479 32.67 -18.48 -8.97
N GLY A 480 32.47 -19.75 -8.59
CA GLY A 480 31.66 -20.69 -9.36
C GLY A 480 30.17 -20.32 -9.36
N GLY A 481 29.36 -21.03 -10.14
CA GLY A 481 27.91 -20.79 -10.21
C GLY A 481 27.21 -20.91 -8.84
N PHE A 482 27.65 -21.87 -8.01
CA PHE A 482 27.14 -22.01 -6.65
C PHE A 482 27.47 -20.80 -5.77
N GLY A 483 28.71 -20.29 -5.82
CA GLY A 483 29.11 -19.07 -5.10
C GLY A 483 28.30 -17.86 -5.56
N LEU A 484 28.02 -17.76 -6.87
CA LEU A 484 27.14 -16.71 -7.41
C LEU A 484 25.72 -16.81 -6.83
N ALA A 485 25.15 -18.01 -6.73
CA ALA A 485 23.80 -18.23 -6.18
C ALA A 485 23.72 -17.86 -4.68
N ILE A 486 24.65 -18.36 -3.86
CA ILE A 486 24.74 -18.04 -2.44
C ILE A 486 24.94 -16.54 -2.24
N GLY A 487 25.91 -15.95 -2.94
CA GLY A 487 26.24 -14.53 -2.81
C GLY A 487 25.11 -13.62 -3.28
N SER A 488 24.28 -14.04 -4.24
CA SER A 488 23.09 -13.27 -4.66
C SER A 488 22.04 -13.14 -3.57
N VAL A 489 21.80 -14.22 -2.82
CA VAL A 489 20.88 -14.23 -1.68
C VAL A 489 21.42 -13.36 -0.55
N VAL A 490 22.71 -13.53 -0.20
CA VAL A 490 23.37 -12.74 0.86
C VAL A 490 23.37 -11.25 0.49
N ALA A 491 23.72 -10.91 -0.75
CA ALA A 491 23.70 -9.52 -1.22
C ALA A 491 22.27 -8.93 -1.20
N PHE A 492 21.23 -9.72 -1.44
CA PHE A 492 19.85 -9.23 -1.36
C PHE A 492 19.45 -8.79 0.06
N LEU A 493 20.05 -9.38 1.11
CA LEU A 493 19.83 -8.93 2.49
C LEU A 493 20.32 -7.48 2.71
N SER A 494 21.34 -7.04 1.98
CA SER A 494 21.77 -5.62 2.02
C SER A 494 20.75 -4.67 1.40
N VAL A 495 20.05 -5.09 0.34
CA VAL A 495 18.93 -4.34 -0.26
C VAL A 495 17.76 -4.29 0.70
N LEU A 496 17.44 -5.40 1.35
CA LEU A 496 16.42 -5.45 2.39
C LEU A 496 16.77 -4.50 3.56
N MET A 497 18.03 -4.43 3.96
CA MET A 497 18.48 -3.48 4.99
C MET A 497 18.38 -2.02 4.52
N ALA A 498 18.79 -1.70 3.29
CA ALA A 498 18.68 -0.35 2.73
C ALA A 498 17.21 0.12 2.64
N TRP A 499 16.32 -0.77 2.20
CA TRP A 499 14.92 -0.44 1.94
C TRP A 499 14.05 -0.53 3.21
N TYR A 500 14.09 -1.64 3.93
CA TYR A 500 13.30 -1.88 5.14
C TYR A 500 14.05 -1.47 6.41
N GLY A 501 15.29 -1.91 6.55
CA GLY A 501 16.08 -1.76 7.77
C GLY A 501 16.30 -0.29 8.14
N VAL A 502 16.66 0.57 7.19
CA VAL A 502 16.82 2.00 7.48
C VAL A 502 15.49 2.65 7.91
N ASN A 503 14.39 2.28 7.26
CA ASN A 503 13.07 2.85 7.55
C ASN A 503 12.50 2.43 8.92
N PHE A 504 12.76 1.20 9.38
CA PHE A 504 12.08 0.63 10.55
C PHE A 504 12.99 0.07 11.66
N VAL A 505 14.22 -0.34 11.34
CA VAL A 505 15.19 -0.88 12.32
C VAL A 505 16.10 0.23 12.84
N LEU A 506 16.70 1.01 11.93
CA LEU A 506 17.58 2.12 12.32
C LEU A 506 16.76 3.38 12.62
N GLY A 507 15.67 3.61 11.87
CA GLY A 507 14.71 4.68 12.14
C GLY A 507 15.27 6.11 12.08
N ALA A 508 16.52 6.28 11.62
CA ALA A 508 17.27 7.52 11.64
C ALA A 508 17.65 7.95 10.21
N GLY A 509 17.77 9.26 9.99
CA GLY A 509 18.18 9.85 8.72
C GLY A 509 17.07 10.61 8.00
N LEU A 510 17.48 11.53 7.13
CA LEU A 510 16.63 12.46 6.38
C LEU A 510 15.71 11.76 5.36
N HIS A 511 15.97 10.47 5.10
CA HIS A 511 15.32 9.65 4.08
C HIS A 511 14.40 8.55 4.65
N SER A 512 14.07 8.62 5.95
CA SER A 512 13.15 7.67 6.59
C SER A 512 11.69 8.10 6.38
N TYR A 513 11.07 7.58 5.32
CA TYR A 513 9.66 7.86 4.96
C TYR A 513 8.73 6.67 5.24
N GLY A 514 9.23 5.62 5.90
CA GLY A 514 8.40 4.48 6.30
C GLY A 514 7.41 4.88 7.39
N PHE A 515 6.14 5.03 7.04
CA PHE A 515 5.01 5.15 7.97
C PHE A 515 4.44 3.75 8.24
N GLY A 516 4.18 3.39 9.50
CA GLY A 516 3.55 2.11 9.89
C GLY A 516 4.22 1.35 11.04
N ALA A 517 3.59 0.25 11.46
CA ALA A 517 4.07 -0.64 12.54
C ALA A 517 5.41 -1.34 12.22
N GLY A 518 5.84 -1.30 10.95
CA GLY A 518 7.12 -1.85 10.51
C GLY A 518 7.15 -3.36 10.37
N GLY A 519 6.17 -4.16 10.83
CA GLY A 519 6.10 -5.59 10.48
C GLY A 519 7.38 -6.41 10.74
N PHE A 520 8.15 -6.04 11.76
CA PHE A 520 9.46 -6.64 12.08
C PHE A 520 9.48 -8.17 12.16
N PRO A 521 8.48 -8.86 12.74
CA PRO A 521 8.44 -10.32 12.76
C PRO A 521 8.41 -10.96 11.36
N ILE A 522 7.75 -10.31 10.39
CA ILE A 522 7.65 -10.82 9.01
C ILE A 522 9.01 -10.76 8.33
N VAL A 523 9.74 -9.65 8.51
CA VAL A 523 11.07 -9.46 7.91
C VAL A 523 12.11 -10.36 8.57
N LEU A 524 12.03 -10.55 9.88
CA LEU A 524 12.86 -11.54 10.58
C LEU A 524 12.57 -12.96 10.09
N GLY A 525 11.29 -13.33 9.94
CA GLY A 525 10.89 -14.64 9.41
C GLY A 525 11.45 -14.87 7.99
N PHE A 526 11.36 -13.87 7.12
CA PHE A 526 11.95 -13.91 5.79
C PHE A 526 13.48 -14.08 5.84
N THR A 527 14.17 -13.27 6.66
CA THR A 527 15.63 -13.37 6.81
C THR A 527 16.06 -14.75 7.34
N GLY A 528 15.33 -15.29 8.32
CA GLY A 528 15.57 -16.63 8.85
C GLY A 528 15.36 -17.72 7.80
N LEU A 529 14.33 -17.59 6.95
CA LEU A 529 14.09 -18.49 5.82
C LEU A 529 15.25 -18.47 4.82
N GLU A 530 15.74 -17.27 4.45
CA GLU A 530 16.89 -17.14 3.55
C GLU A 530 18.15 -17.81 4.12
N VAL A 531 18.45 -17.57 5.40
CA VAL A 531 19.57 -18.25 6.09
C VAL A 531 19.40 -19.76 6.08
N ALA A 532 18.20 -20.27 6.35
CA ALA A 532 17.91 -21.70 6.33
C ALA A 532 18.11 -22.33 4.93
N ILE A 533 17.69 -21.64 3.87
CA ILE A 533 17.93 -22.07 2.48
C ILE A 533 19.45 -22.15 2.20
N LEU A 534 20.21 -21.13 2.61
CA LEU A 534 21.67 -21.09 2.40
C LEU A 534 22.39 -22.22 3.12
N VAL A 535 22.10 -22.42 4.41
CA VAL A 535 22.70 -23.49 5.22
C VAL A 535 22.36 -24.86 4.64
N THR A 536 21.09 -25.08 4.28
CA THR A 536 20.64 -26.36 3.70
C THR A 536 21.29 -26.62 2.34
N ALA A 537 21.39 -25.61 1.47
CA ALA A 537 22.04 -25.74 0.17
C ALA A 537 23.55 -25.99 0.30
N PHE A 538 24.21 -25.35 1.27
CA PHE A 538 25.62 -25.57 1.57
C PHE A 538 25.85 -27.02 2.02
N ILE A 539 25.08 -27.51 3.01
CA ILE A 539 25.16 -28.90 3.48
C ILE A 539 24.92 -29.88 2.33
N ALA A 540 23.89 -29.67 1.52
CA ALA A 540 23.56 -30.53 0.38
C ALA A 540 24.63 -30.55 -0.73
N ARG A 541 25.45 -29.48 -0.85
CA ARG A 541 26.51 -29.38 -1.84
C ARG A 541 27.77 -30.16 -1.48
N TYR A 542 28.10 -30.21 -0.18
CA TYR A 542 29.35 -30.79 0.36
C TYR A 542 29.16 -32.17 1.03
N ARG A 543 27.92 -32.63 1.21
CA ARG A 543 27.64 -34.05 1.50
C ARG A 543 27.78 -34.96 0.26
N ARG A 544 27.98 -34.37 -0.92
CA ARG A 544 28.36 -35.06 -2.15
C ARG A 544 29.86 -34.92 -2.34
#